data_AF-A0A2E7LB37-F1
#
_entry.id   AF-A0A2E7LB37-F1
#
_cell.length_a   1.000
_cell.length_b   1.000
_cell.length_c   1.000
_cell.angle_alpha   90.00
_cell.angle_beta   90.00
_cell.angle_gamma   90.00
#
_symmetry.space_group_name_H-M   'P 1'
#
loop_
_entity.id
_entity.type
_entity.pdbx_description
1 polymer ?
#
loop_
_entity_poly.entity_id
_entity_poly.type
_entity_poly.pdbx_seq_one_letter_code
_entity_poly.pdbx_strand_id
1 'polypeptide(L)'
;MSQPKNPIVAVQQLMDAWQQEVAPGLPVRWEESLLLRDGFLWGRKFCADGLVVVWELAAGRLVFVDANGQTRETSVQVVSDQENSPIARAA
;
A
#
# COMPACT_ATOMS: atom_id res chain seq x y z
N MET A 1 3.41 4.91 -22.37
CA MET A 1 3.80 5.06 -20.95
C MET A 1 3.78 3.68 -20.33
N SER A 2 4.95 3.12 -19.99
CA SER A 2 5.05 1.76 -19.47
C SER A 2 4.50 1.70 -18.05
N GLN A 3 3.50 0.85 -17.80
CA GLN A 3 3.03 0.58 -16.44
C GLN A 3 4.19 0.05 -15.58
N PRO A 4 4.25 0.42 -14.28
CA PRO A 4 5.29 -0.09 -13.39
C PRO A 4 5.15 -1.61 -13.26
N LYS A 5 6.23 -2.33 -13.61
CA LYS A 5 6.31 -3.81 -13.52
C LYS A 5 6.24 -4.35 -12.08
N ASN A 6 6.25 -3.48 -11.08
CA ASN A 6 6.24 -3.88 -9.68
C ASN A 6 5.17 -3.08 -8.90
N PRO A 7 4.11 -3.74 -8.40
CA PRO A 7 3.02 -3.06 -7.72
C PRO A 7 3.45 -2.36 -6.44
N ILE A 8 4.50 -2.82 -5.73
CA ILE A 8 4.98 -2.11 -4.53
C ILE A 8 5.56 -0.73 -4.86
N VAL A 9 6.20 -0.58 -6.03
CA VAL A 9 6.76 0.70 -6.47
C VAL A 9 5.64 1.67 -6.81
N ALA A 10 4.57 1.19 -7.43
CA ALA A 10 3.39 2.01 -7.70
C ALA A 10 2.72 2.47 -6.40
N VAL A 11 2.61 1.58 -5.41
CA VAL A 11 2.08 1.90 -4.08
C VAL A 11 2.94 2.96 -3.40
N GLN A 12 4.26 2.81 -3.40
CA GLN A 12 5.19 3.80 -2.82
C GLN A 12 5.08 5.17 -3.50
N GLN A 13 5.00 5.21 -4.83
CA GLN A 13 4.79 6.47 -5.58
C GLN A 13 3.48 7.16 -5.21
N LEU A 14 2.40 6.39 -5.02
CA LEU A 14 1.11 6.94 -4.59
C LEU A 14 1.16 7.44 -3.15
N MET A 15 1.86 6.73 -2.26
CA MET A 15 2.09 7.16 -0.87
C MET A 15 2.87 8.47 -0.80
N ASP A 16 3.96 8.59 -1.57
CA ASP A 16 4.78 9.80 -1.59
C ASP A 16 3.99 10.99 -2.17
N ALA A 17 3.27 10.78 -3.27
CA ALA A 17 2.43 11.82 -3.86
C ALA A 17 1.34 12.30 -2.90
N TRP A 18 0.67 11.37 -2.23
CA TRP A 18 -0.36 11.71 -1.24
C TRP A 18 0.22 12.39 -0.01
N GLN A 19 1.37 11.94 0.50
CA GLN A 19 2.06 12.57 1.63
C GLN A 19 2.41 14.04 1.34
N GLN A 20 2.87 14.35 0.13
CA GLN A 20 3.14 15.74 -0.27
C GLN A 20 1.87 16.59 -0.38
N GLU A 21 0.72 15.98 -0.67
CA GLU A 21 -0.58 16.66 -0.71
C GLU A 21 -1.07 17.02 0.70
N VAL A 22 -0.98 16.09 1.66
CA VAL A 22 -1.58 16.27 3.00
C VAL A 22 -0.62 16.79 4.07
N ALA A 23 0.69 16.61 3.88
CA ALA A 23 1.72 17.02 4.84
C ALA A 23 3.00 17.48 4.11
N PRO A 24 2.94 18.55 3.29
CA PRO A 24 4.08 19.00 2.48
C PRO A 24 5.29 19.37 3.33
N GLY A 25 6.48 18.96 2.88
CA GLY A 25 7.75 19.32 3.52
C GLY A 25 8.10 18.55 4.80
N LEU A 26 7.23 17.63 5.26
CA LEU A 26 7.57 16.74 6.37
C LEU A 26 8.37 15.54 5.83
N PRO A 27 9.59 15.25 6.35
CA PRO A 27 10.29 14.02 6.04
C PRO A 27 9.59 12.86 6.74
N VAL A 28 8.92 12.02 5.96
CA VAL A 28 8.11 10.90 6.47
C VAL A 28 8.88 9.59 6.35
N ARG A 29 8.95 8.83 7.44
CA ARG A 29 9.52 7.47 7.44
C ARG A 29 8.41 6.44 7.62
N TRP A 30 8.12 5.73 6.53
CA TRP A 30 7.11 4.68 6.53
C TRP A 30 7.58 3.42 7.26
N GLU A 31 6.79 2.98 8.23
CA GLU A 31 6.88 1.66 8.83
C GLU A 31 5.91 0.72 8.14
N GLU A 32 6.42 -0.42 7.67
CA GLU A 32 5.61 -1.45 7.02
C GLU A 32 5.27 -2.57 8.00
N SER A 33 4.02 -3.02 7.97
CA SER A 33 3.54 -4.22 8.66
C SER A 33 2.78 -5.12 7.70
N LEU A 34 3.01 -6.43 7.80
CA LEU A 34 2.24 -7.42 7.05
C LEU A 34 0.91 -7.69 7.76
N LEU A 35 -0.18 -7.68 7.00
CA LEU A 35 -1.51 -8.02 7.50
C LEU A 35 -1.81 -9.45 7.12
N LEU A 36 -2.03 -10.30 8.14
CA LEU A 36 -2.39 -11.69 7.96
C LEU A 36 -3.89 -11.88 8.24
N ARG A 37 -4.55 -12.68 7.41
CA ARG A 37 -5.92 -13.15 7.62
C ARG A 37 -5.93 -14.66 7.49
N ASP A 38 -6.39 -15.34 8.53
CA ASP A 38 -6.44 -16.81 8.59
C ASP A 38 -5.08 -17.49 8.31
N GLY A 39 -3.98 -16.83 8.72
CA GLY A 39 -2.60 -17.31 8.51
C GLY A 39 -2.02 -17.01 7.12
N PHE A 40 -2.77 -16.33 6.25
CA PHE A 40 -2.34 -15.94 4.91
C PHE A 40 -2.07 -14.46 4.79
N LEU A 41 -1.11 -14.10 3.94
CA LEU A 41 -0.84 -12.70 3.61
C LEU A 41 -2.06 -12.07 2.92
N TRP A 42 -2.74 -11.17 3.61
CA TRP A 42 -3.92 -10.47 3.13
C TRP A 42 -3.56 -9.10 2.56
N GLY A 43 -2.64 -8.39 3.22
CA GLY A 43 -2.33 -7.02 2.88
C GLY A 43 -1.05 -6.51 3.50
N ARG A 44 -0.78 -5.24 3.25
CA ARG A 44 0.30 -4.48 3.88
C ARG A 44 -0.29 -3.22 4.50
N LYS A 45 0.25 -2.80 5.64
CA LYS A 45 -0.08 -1.55 6.30
C LYS A 45 1.19 -0.71 6.36
N PHE A 46 1.09 0.54 5.96
CA PHE A 46 2.13 1.54 6.09
C PHE A 46 1.67 2.62 7.07
N CYS A 47 2.51 2.96 8.03
CA CYS A 47 2.22 4.00 9.01
C CYS A 47 3.37 5.01 9.03
N ALA A 48 3.05 6.29 9.13
CA ALA A 48 4.04 7.32 9.44
C ALA A 48 3.37 8.60 9.93
N ASP A 49 3.81 9.14 11.08
CA ASP A 49 3.40 10.46 11.59
C ASP A 49 1.88 10.73 11.55
N GLY A 50 1.07 9.72 11.90
CA GLY A 50 -0.40 9.79 11.89
C GLY A 50 -1.07 9.49 10.54
N LEU A 51 -0.29 9.34 9.47
CA LEU A 51 -0.74 8.85 8.17
C LEU A 51 -0.75 7.32 8.16
N VAL A 52 -1.81 6.74 7.60
CA VAL A 52 -1.94 5.28 7.46
C VAL A 52 -2.34 4.93 6.03
N VAL A 53 -1.70 3.93 5.46
CA VAL A 53 -2.07 3.35 4.16
C VAL A 53 -2.24 1.85 4.30
N VAL A 54 -3.39 1.33 3.89
CA VAL A 54 -3.67 -0.11 3.85
C VAL A 54 -3.76 -0.56 2.40
N TRP A 55 -2.93 -1.53 2.03
CA TRP A 55 -2.96 -2.19 0.74
C TRP A 55 -3.53 -3.60 0.88
N GLU A 56 -4.72 -3.82 0.34
CA GLU A 56 -5.31 -5.14 0.16
C GLU A 56 -4.79 -5.76 -1.13
N LEU A 57 -4.01 -6.84 -1.01
CA LEU A 57 -3.25 -7.39 -2.14
C LEU A 57 -4.17 -8.04 -3.19
N ALA A 58 -5.15 -8.81 -2.75
CA ALA A 58 -6.04 -9.56 -3.64
C ALA A 58 -6.93 -8.64 -4.48
N ALA A 59 -7.42 -7.55 -3.89
CA ALA A 59 -8.26 -6.57 -4.58
C ALA A 59 -7.45 -5.48 -5.28
N GLY A 60 -6.14 -5.37 -5.01
CA GLY A 60 -5.31 -4.23 -5.42
C GLY A 60 -5.81 -2.90 -4.83
N ARG A 61 -6.61 -2.93 -3.76
CA ARG A 61 -7.24 -1.74 -3.16
C ARG A 61 -6.29 -1.08 -2.17
N LEU A 62 -6.21 0.24 -2.24
CA LEU A 62 -5.47 1.09 -1.32
C LEU A 62 -6.43 2.01 -0.59
N VAL A 63 -6.29 2.09 0.72
CA VAL A 63 -7.01 3.00 1.59
C VAL A 63 -6.00 3.90 2.31
N PHE A 64 -6.11 5.20 2.11
CA PHE A 64 -5.29 6.23 2.74
C PHE A 64 -6.10 6.91 3.83
N VAL A 65 -5.51 7.12 5.00
CA VAL A 65 -6.13 7.77 6.16
C VAL A 65 -5.16 8.83 6.69
N ASP A 66 -5.56 10.10 6.62
CA ASP A 66 -4.75 11.21 7.13
C ASP A 66 -4.80 11.32 8.67
N ALA A 67 -4.01 12.24 9.22
CA ALA A 67 -3.94 12.48 10.67
C ALA A 67 -5.25 13.01 11.29
N ASN A 68 -6.20 13.48 10.47
CA ASN A 68 -7.53 13.92 10.89
C ASN A 68 -8.58 12.81 10.76
N GLY A 69 -8.19 11.63 10.28
CA GLY A 69 -9.09 10.51 10.01
C GLY A 69 -9.83 10.60 8.69
N GLN A 70 -9.49 11.52 7.79
CA GLN A 70 -10.09 11.57 6.46
C GLN A 70 -9.57 10.42 5.59
N THR A 71 -10.49 9.75 4.91
CA THR A 71 -10.20 8.55 4.13
C THR A 71 -10.26 8.84 2.63
N ARG A 72 -9.29 8.34 1.87
CA ARG A 72 -9.29 8.30 0.40
C ARG A 72 -8.98 6.89 -0.08
N GLU A 73 -9.64 6.48 -1.17
CA GLU A 73 -9.41 5.15 -1.75
C GLU A 73 -8.94 5.24 -3.20
N THR A 74 -8.09 4.29 -3.59
CA THR A 74 -7.71 4.07 -4.99
C THR A 74 -7.35 2.60 -5.20
N SER A 75 -6.95 2.23 -6.41
CA SER A 75 -6.53 0.87 -6.75
C SER A 75 -5.22 0.88 -7.54
N VAL A 76 -4.34 -0.06 -7.23
CA VAL A 76 -3.20 -0.42 -8.08
C VAL A 76 -3.55 -1.71 -8.79
N GLN A 77 -3.59 -1.66 -10.12
CA GLN A 77 -3.71 -2.87 -10.93
C GLN A 77 -2.45 -3.71 -10.73
N VAL A 78 -2.58 -4.79 -9.97
CA VAL A 78 -1.59 -5.86 -10.00
C VAL A 78 -1.81 -6.56 -11.32
N VAL A 79 -0.94 -6.32 -12.31
CA VAL A 79 -0.88 -7.17 -13.48
C VAL A 79 -0.36 -8.50 -12.96
N SER A 80 -1.29 -9.40 -12.62
CA SER A 80 -0.95 -10.80 -12.44
C SER A 80 -0.57 -11.32 -13.82
N ASP A 81 0.72 -11.24 -14.16
CA ASP A 81 1.29 -12.25 -15.02
C ASP A 81 0.95 -13.57 -14.34
N GLN A 82 0.11 -14.34 -15.04
CA GLN A 82 -0.54 -15.54 -14.60
C GLN A 82 0.49 -16.65 -14.43
N GLU A 83 1.41 -16.56 -13.46
CA GLU A 83 2.35 -17.62 -13.07
C GLU A 83 3.18 -17.24 -11.83
N ASN A 84 2.51 -17.03 -10.68
CA ASN A 84 2.99 -17.35 -9.32
C ASN A 84 2.14 -16.60 -8.30
N SER A 85 1.16 -17.30 -7.73
CA SER A 85 0.49 -16.85 -6.52
C SER A 85 1.53 -16.64 -5.41
N PRO A 86 1.71 -15.43 -4.84
CA PRO A 86 2.57 -15.23 -3.69
C PRO A 86 1.74 -15.49 -2.42
N ILE A 87 1.09 -16.65 -2.32
CA ILE A 87 0.59 -17.13 -1.04
C ILE A 87 1.78 -17.81 -0.37
N ALA A 88 2.76 -17.01 0.05
CA ALA A 88 3.85 -17.50 0.86
C ALA A 88 3.31 -17.78 2.27
N ARG A 89 3.22 -19.05 2.64
CA ARG A 89 2.95 -19.48 4.01
C ARG A 89 4.13 -19.03 4.86
N ALA A 90 3.88 -18.31 5.96
CA ALA A 90 4.93 -18.06 6.94
C ALA A 90 5.38 -19.41 7.52
N ALA A 91 6.70 -19.65 7.51
CA ALA A 91 7.34 -20.82 8.11
C ALA A 91 7.62 -20.59 9.59
#